data_AF-A0A8K0C7N3-F1
#
_entry.id   AF-A0A8K0C7N3-F1
#
_cell.length_a   1.000
_cell.length_b   1.000
_cell.length_c   1.000
_cell.angle_alpha   90.00
_cell.angle_beta   90.00
_cell.angle_gamma   90.00
#
_symmetry.space_group_name_H-M   'P 1'
#
loop_
_entity.id
_entity.type
_entity.pdbx_description
1 polymer ?
#
loop_
_entity_poly.entity_id
_entity_poly.type
_entity_poly.pdbx_seq_one_letter_code
_entity_poly.pdbx_strand_id
1 'polypeptide(L)'
;MALLNSILEYKPDTWDERDYDDVRFVRIPLQKRSGEFREIEAEFLGKFGSDKAVLGIERIQHPFAYGRYQIRKRHLQKLNGRIPSEKRVFYAIYDSNKIDQILEFNCDERRGGCMYNKYGYSSLSSEYVLVVNTFSDYGFDERDTHRYPEYLIRHEKNNTRSNDLGYLFDQLKLY
;
A
#
# COMPACT_ATOMS: atom_id res chain seq x y z
N MET A 1 -13.98 23.00 0.23
CA MET A 1 -14.30 22.63 1.62
C MET A 1 -15.41 21.57 1.75
N ALA A 2 -16.61 21.74 1.18
CA ALA A 2 -17.73 20.78 1.39
C ALA A 2 -17.43 19.31 1.02
N LEU A 3 -16.67 19.06 -0.07
CA LEU A 3 -16.30 17.70 -0.49
C LEU A 3 -15.26 17.04 0.42
N LEU A 4 -14.27 17.79 0.92
CA LEU A 4 -13.26 17.24 1.81
C LEU A 4 -13.92 16.85 3.15
N ASN A 5 -14.77 17.72 3.68
CA ASN A 5 -15.50 17.45 4.92
C ASN A 5 -16.37 16.18 4.81
N SER A 6 -17.12 16.02 3.72
CA SER A 6 -17.93 14.81 3.54
C SER A 6 -17.09 13.54 3.36
N ILE A 7 -15.87 13.64 2.84
CA ILE A 7 -14.93 12.52 2.75
C ILE A 7 -14.33 12.20 4.13
N LEU A 8 -14.02 13.22 4.93
CA LEU A 8 -13.46 13.04 6.27
C LEU A 8 -14.44 12.37 7.24
N GLU A 9 -15.75 12.45 6.99
CA GLU A 9 -16.77 11.67 7.73
C GLU A 9 -16.53 10.15 7.66
N TYR A 10 -15.80 9.68 6.65
CA TYR A 10 -15.51 8.27 6.49
C TYR A 10 -14.25 7.84 7.23
N LYS A 11 -13.38 8.76 7.65
CA LYS A 11 -12.03 8.41 8.14
C LYS A 11 -12.11 7.48 9.37
N PRO A 12 -11.16 6.54 9.54
CA PRO A 12 -11.06 5.77 10.77
C PRO A 12 -10.83 6.65 12.00
N ASP A 13 -11.39 6.24 13.13
CA ASP A 13 -11.13 6.89 14.43
C ASP A 13 -9.66 6.74 14.87
N THR A 14 -8.95 5.75 14.32
CA THR A 14 -7.53 5.50 14.58
C THR A 14 -6.61 6.52 13.90
N TRP A 15 -7.12 7.33 12.98
CA TRP A 15 -6.30 8.35 12.29
C TRP A 15 -6.08 9.58 13.16
N ASP A 16 -4.83 10.04 13.20
CA ASP A 16 -4.46 11.30 13.83
C ASP A 16 -5.24 12.46 13.21
N GLU A 17 -5.65 13.38 14.08
CA GLU A 17 -6.20 14.65 13.66
C GLU A 17 -5.12 15.48 12.95
N ARG A 18 -5.45 15.89 11.74
CA ARG A 18 -4.60 16.66 10.83
C ARG A 18 -5.46 17.55 9.96
N ASP A 19 -4.87 18.67 9.56
CA ASP A 19 -5.38 19.47 8.47
C ASP A 19 -4.94 18.82 7.13
N TYR A 20 -5.86 18.80 6.17
CA TYR A 20 -5.66 18.21 4.84
C TYR A 20 -5.97 19.23 3.72
N ASP A 21 -6.06 20.52 4.06
CA ASP A 21 -6.42 21.56 3.10
C ASP A 21 -5.38 21.75 1.98
N ASP A 22 -4.10 21.51 2.27
CA ASP A 22 -2.98 21.65 1.33
C ASP A 22 -2.22 20.34 1.03
N VAL A 23 -2.54 19.24 1.73
CA VAL A 23 -1.89 17.94 1.55
C VAL A 23 -2.88 16.85 1.15
N ARG A 24 -2.50 16.03 0.15
CA ARG A 24 -3.35 14.90 -0.29
C ARG A 24 -3.28 13.70 0.65
N PHE A 25 -2.12 13.50 1.28
CA PHE A 25 -1.87 12.43 2.24
C PHE A 25 -0.81 12.88 3.25
N VAL A 26 -0.77 12.19 4.39
CA VAL A 26 0.33 12.29 5.35
C VAL A 26 0.83 10.89 5.73
N ARG A 27 2.10 10.81 6.11
CA ARG A 27 2.73 9.60 6.64
C ARG A 27 2.93 9.76 8.13
N ILE A 28 2.38 8.85 8.92
CA ILE A 28 2.49 8.85 10.37
C ILE A 28 3.41 7.70 10.81
N PRO A 29 4.63 7.98 11.29
CA PRO A 29 5.51 6.95 11.82
C PRO A 29 4.87 6.26 13.02
N LEU A 30 4.78 4.93 12.96
CA LEU A 30 4.25 4.13 14.06
C LEU A 30 5.35 3.85 15.09
N GLN A 31 4.98 3.94 16.37
CA GLN A 31 5.88 3.53 17.44
C GLN A 31 6.01 2.01 17.47
N LYS A 32 7.25 1.48 17.50
CA LYS A 32 7.49 0.02 17.52
C LYS A 32 6.75 -0.74 18.63
N ARG A 33 6.44 -0.06 19.74
CA ARG A 33 5.72 -0.63 20.87
C ARG A 33 4.20 -0.60 20.72
N SER A 34 3.63 0.07 19.71
CA SER A 34 2.18 0.12 19.52
C SER A 34 1.65 -1.26 19.08
N GLY A 35 0.37 -1.53 19.38
CA GLY A 35 -0.28 -2.77 18.93
C GLY A 35 -0.37 -2.83 17.40
N GLU A 36 -0.69 -1.69 16.78
CA GLU A 36 -0.75 -1.53 15.33
C GLU A 36 0.57 -1.85 14.64
N PHE A 37 1.71 -1.36 15.16
CA PHE A 37 3.01 -1.68 14.58
C PHE A 37 3.27 -3.19 14.61
N ARG A 38 3.02 -3.84 15.75
CA ARG A 38 3.26 -5.28 15.91
C ARG A 38 2.34 -6.13 15.05
N GLU A 39 1.10 -5.71 14.83
CA GLU A 39 0.17 -6.40 13.93
C GLU A 39 0.70 -6.41 12.49
N ILE A 40 1.07 -5.22 11.98
CA ILE A 40 1.56 -5.09 10.60
C ILE A 40 2.94 -5.73 10.42
N GLU A 41 3.81 -5.63 11.41
CA GLU A 41 5.09 -6.35 11.45
C GLU A 41 4.86 -7.88 11.40
N ALA A 42 3.96 -8.42 12.21
CA ALA A 42 3.66 -9.85 12.22
C ALA A 42 3.09 -10.34 10.88
N GLU A 43 2.21 -9.55 10.24
CA GLU A 43 1.66 -9.87 8.92
C GLU A 43 2.77 -9.89 7.85
N PHE A 44 3.68 -8.90 7.87
CA PHE A 44 4.82 -8.85 6.97
C PHE A 44 5.77 -10.03 7.17
N LEU A 45 6.20 -10.30 8.40
CA LEU A 45 7.11 -11.39 8.72
C LEU A 45 6.49 -12.77 8.43
N GLY A 46 5.20 -12.95 8.70
CA GLY A 46 4.47 -14.16 8.36
C GLY A 46 4.43 -14.43 6.85
N LYS A 47 4.45 -13.38 6.03
CA LYS A 47 4.42 -13.48 4.57
C LYS A 47 5.80 -13.61 3.92
N PHE A 48 6.81 -12.93 4.47
CA PHE A 48 8.12 -12.76 3.83
C PHE A 48 9.30 -13.39 4.58
N GLY A 49 9.06 -13.97 5.76
CA GLY A 49 10.07 -14.65 6.58
C GLY A 49 10.34 -13.92 7.89
N SER A 50 10.46 -14.67 8.98
CA SER A 50 10.76 -14.15 10.33
C SER A 50 12.22 -13.73 10.50
N ASP A 51 13.08 -14.02 9.53
CA ASP A 51 14.48 -13.61 9.48
C ASP A 51 14.66 -12.16 9.01
N LYS A 52 13.59 -11.48 8.58
CA LYS A 52 13.63 -10.10 8.11
C LYS A 52 13.59 -9.11 9.29
N ALA A 53 14.29 -8.00 9.14
CA ALA A 53 14.25 -6.89 10.08
C ALA A 53 13.35 -5.76 9.55
N VAL A 54 12.26 -5.47 10.28
CA VAL A 54 11.43 -4.28 10.02
C VAL A 54 12.05 -3.06 10.69
N LEU A 55 12.46 -2.10 9.88
CA LEU A 55 13.16 -0.90 10.32
C LEU A 55 12.17 0.18 10.77
N GLY A 56 11.03 0.30 10.08
CA GLY A 56 9.96 1.23 10.42
C GLY A 56 8.68 0.95 9.65
N ILE A 57 7.55 1.43 10.18
CA ILE A 57 6.24 1.36 9.56
C ILE A 57 5.61 2.74 9.66
N GLU A 58 5.09 3.25 8.55
CA GLU A 58 4.36 4.51 8.49
C GLU A 58 2.91 4.21 8.10
N ARG A 59 1.94 4.67 8.90
CA ARG A 59 0.52 4.67 8.50
C ARG A 59 0.29 5.77 7.48
N ILE A 60 -0.40 5.44 6.40
CA ILE A 60 -0.79 6.40 5.36
C ILE A 60 -2.18 6.92 5.68
N GLN A 61 -2.30 8.24 5.89
CA GLN A 61 -3.59 8.90 6.02
C GLN A 61 -3.86 9.68 4.73
N HIS A 62 -4.61 9.07 3.82
CA HIS A 62 -4.97 9.65 2.53
C HIS A 62 -6.50 9.77 2.42
N PRO A 63 -7.12 10.89 2.88
CA PRO A 63 -8.57 11.02 3.01
C PRO A 63 -9.33 10.72 1.71
N PHE A 64 -8.88 11.28 0.58
CA PHE A 64 -9.54 11.08 -0.71
C PHE A 64 -9.46 9.63 -1.22
N ALA A 65 -8.33 8.94 -1.03
CA ALA A 65 -8.23 7.53 -1.39
C ALA A 65 -9.16 6.68 -0.51
N TYR A 66 -9.11 6.90 0.81
CA TYR A 66 -9.93 6.17 1.77
C TYR A 66 -11.43 6.42 1.58
N GLY A 67 -11.84 7.68 1.38
CA GLY A 67 -13.25 8.03 1.14
C GLY A 67 -13.80 7.39 -0.14
N ARG A 68 -13.03 7.40 -1.24
CA ARG A 68 -13.42 6.70 -2.48
C ARG A 68 -13.58 5.20 -2.25
N TYR A 69 -12.66 4.60 -1.49
CA TYR A 69 -12.71 3.19 -1.11
C TYR A 69 -13.99 2.87 -0.31
N GLN A 70 -14.32 3.67 0.71
CA GLN A 70 -15.53 3.45 1.52
C GLN A 70 -16.82 3.68 0.74
N ILE A 71 -16.89 4.72 -0.10
CA ILE A 71 -18.05 4.95 -0.99
C ILE A 71 -18.24 3.74 -1.91
N ARG A 72 -17.15 3.21 -2.48
CA ARG A 72 -17.22 2.01 -3.31
C ARG A 72 -17.66 0.79 -2.52
N LYS A 73 -17.15 0.58 -1.30
CA LYS A 73 -17.57 -0.49 -0.39
C LYS A 73 -19.09 -0.48 -0.17
N ARG A 74 -19.65 0.69 0.17
CA ARG A 74 -21.10 0.88 0.36
C ARG A 74 -21.90 0.65 -0.93
N HIS A 75 -21.38 1.10 -2.07
CA HIS A 75 -22.02 0.87 -3.35
C HIS A 75 -22.06 -0.62 -3.71
N LEU A 76 -20.96 -1.35 -3.51
CA LEU A 76 -20.90 -2.80 -3.71
C LEU A 76 -21.84 -3.55 -2.77
N GLN A 77 -21.96 -3.10 -1.52
CA GLN A 77 -22.93 -3.65 -0.57
C GLN A 77 -24.37 -3.50 -1.08
N LYS A 78 -24.73 -2.33 -1.62
CA LYS A 78 -26.05 -2.09 -2.20
C LYS A 78 -26.32 -2.95 -3.43
N LEU A 79 -25.32 -3.12 -4.30
CA LEU A 79 -25.47 -3.91 -5.53
C LEU A 79 -25.56 -5.42 -5.26
N ASN A 80 -24.74 -5.93 -4.37
CA ASN A 80 -24.57 -7.37 -4.18
C ASN A 80 -25.34 -7.91 -2.97
N GLY A 81 -25.98 -7.03 -2.17
CA GLY A 81 -26.63 -7.39 -0.92
C GLY A 81 -25.69 -7.84 0.20
N ARG A 82 -24.37 -7.72 0.01
CA ARG A 82 -23.34 -8.12 0.99
C ARG A 82 -22.15 -7.18 0.99
N ILE A 83 -21.57 -6.94 2.17
CA ILE A 83 -20.32 -6.17 2.30
C ILE A 83 -19.21 -6.95 1.59
N PRO A 84 -18.43 -6.32 0.68
CA PRO A 84 -17.31 -6.99 0.04
C PRO A 84 -16.25 -7.35 1.09
N SER A 85 -15.65 -8.53 0.94
CA SER A 85 -14.54 -8.95 1.80
C SER A 85 -13.30 -8.11 1.49
N GLU A 86 -12.48 -7.82 2.50
CA GLU A 86 -11.26 -7.02 2.38
C GLU A 86 -10.03 -7.90 2.56
N LYS A 87 -8.90 -7.52 1.95
CA LYS A 87 -7.59 -8.15 2.14
C LYS A 87 -6.48 -7.13 1.97
N ARG A 88 -5.38 -7.34 2.68
CA ARG A 88 -4.12 -6.62 2.45
C ARG A 88 -3.28 -7.34 1.40
N VAL A 89 -2.70 -6.54 0.51
CA VAL A 89 -1.73 -6.98 -0.47
C VAL A 89 -0.47 -6.13 -0.33
N PHE A 90 0.68 -6.71 -0.67
CA PHE A 90 1.98 -6.10 -0.46
C PHE A 90 2.62 -5.83 -1.83
N TYR A 91 3.01 -4.58 -2.06
CA TYR A 91 3.64 -4.12 -3.29
C TYR A 91 5.09 -3.80 -3.03
N ALA A 92 5.98 -4.31 -3.88
CA ALA A 92 7.37 -3.88 -3.90
C ALA A 92 7.45 -2.45 -4.46
N ILE A 93 8.19 -1.56 -3.80
CA ILE A 93 8.54 -0.24 -4.35
C ILE A 93 9.94 -0.33 -4.94
N TYR A 94 10.04 -0.45 -6.26
CA TYR A 94 11.33 -0.62 -6.94
C TYR A 94 12.07 0.71 -7.19
N ASP A 95 11.36 1.85 -7.09
CA ASP A 95 11.93 3.19 -7.17
C ASP A 95 11.48 4.01 -5.95
N SER A 96 12.33 4.07 -4.92
CA SER A 96 12.03 4.77 -3.67
C SER A 96 11.89 6.28 -3.85
N ASN A 97 12.43 6.87 -4.93
CA ASN A 97 12.27 8.29 -5.22
C ASN A 97 10.83 8.65 -5.64
N LYS A 98 10.01 7.64 -5.95
CA LYS A 98 8.62 7.82 -6.38
C LYS A 98 7.60 7.57 -5.28
N ILE A 99 7.99 7.27 -4.04
CA ILE A 99 7.07 6.95 -2.94
C ILE A 99 5.94 7.99 -2.82
N ASP A 100 6.28 9.27 -2.78
CA ASP A 100 5.25 10.31 -2.60
C ASP A 100 4.33 10.41 -3.82
N GLN A 101 4.84 10.21 -5.04
CA GLN A 101 4.03 10.14 -6.25
C GLN A 101 3.11 8.91 -6.26
N ILE A 102 3.60 7.75 -5.85
CA ILE A 102 2.82 6.51 -5.73
C ILE A 102 1.65 6.73 -4.77
N LEU A 103 1.92 7.33 -3.61
CA LEU A 103 0.90 7.60 -2.59
C LEU A 103 -0.10 8.66 -3.08
N GLU A 104 0.37 9.75 -3.67
CA GLU A 104 -0.48 10.82 -4.22
C GLU A 104 -1.49 10.30 -5.26
N PHE A 105 -1.06 9.35 -6.11
CA PHE A 105 -1.89 8.78 -7.17
C PHE A 105 -2.47 7.41 -6.82
N ASN A 106 -2.57 7.07 -5.52
CA ASN A 106 -3.24 5.84 -5.05
C ASN A 106 -2.73 4.55 -5.71
N CYS A 107 -1.40 4.43 -5.88
CA CYS A 107 -0.74 3.29 -6.52
C CYS A 107 -1.14 3.08 -7.99
N ASP A 108 -1.41 4.16 -8.73
CA ASP A 108 -1.65 4.10 -10.18
C ASP A 108 -0.40 3.56 -10.89
N GLU A 109 -0.49 2.30 -11.33
CA GLU A 109 0.61 1.59 -12.00
C GLU A 109 1.12 2.30 -13.26
N ARG A 110 0.29 3.15 -13.90
CA ARG A 110 0.69 3.94 -15.08
C ARG A 110 1.69 5.03 -14.74
N ARG A 111 1.80 5.42 -13.47
CA ARG A 111 2.83 6.35 -12.96
C ARG A 111 4.15 5.63 -12.65
N GLY A 112 4.10 4.29 -12.57
CA GLY A 112 5.23 3.45 -12.21
C GLY A 112 5.67 3.62 -10.75
N GLY A 113 6.69 2.86 -10.35
CA GLY A 113 7.35 2.94 -9.04
C GLY A 113 6.90 1.89 -8.03
N CYS A 114 5.70 1.31 -8.18
CA CYS A 114 5.24 0.15 -7.41
C CYS A 114 4.65 -0.91 -8.34
N MET A 115 4.88 -2.19 -8.02
CA MET A 115 4.28 -3.31 -8.75
C MET A 115 3.81 -4.40 -7.79
N TYR A 116 2.62 -4.92 -8.03
CA TYR A 116 2.13 -6.14 -7.40
C TYR A 116 2.61 -7.33 -8.21
N ASN A 117 3.68 -7.99 -7.77
CA ASN A 117 4.18 -9.33 -8.12
C ASN A 117 3.97 -9.88 -9.57
N LYS A 118 3.68 -9.03 -10.57
CA LYS A 118 3.29 -9.38 -11.95
C LYS A 118 4.52 -9.66 -12.81
N TYR A 119 5.70 -9.21 -12.37
CA TYR A 119 6.96 -9.29 -13.10
C TYR A 119 8.10 -9.93 -12.29
N GLY A 120 7.79 -10.71 -11.25
CA GLY A 120 8.83 -11.39 -10.45
C GLY A 120 9.67 -10.50 -9.53
N TYR A 121 9.34 -9.21 -9.39
CA TYR A 121 9.89 -8.37 -8.32
C TYR A 121 9.32 -8.83 -6.98
N SER A 122 10.12 -9.63 -6.26
CA SER A 122 9.83 -9.93 -4.87
C SER A 122 9.85 -8.64 -4.05
N SER A 123 8.85 -8.43 -3.19
CA SER A 123 8.85 -7.36 -2.18
C SER A 123 10.13 -7.33 -1.34
N LEU A 124 10.90 -8.42 -1.32
CA LEU A 124 12.20 -8.53 -0.66
C LEU A 124 13.37 -7.84 -1.38
N SER A 125 13.23 -7.49 -2.67
CA SER A 125 14.30 -6.83 -3.45
C SER A 125 14.27 -5.30 -3.32
N SER A 126 13.16 -4.75 -2.84
CA SER A 126 13.01 -3.35 -2.46
C SER A 126 13.34 -3.10 -0.99
N GLU A 127 13.74 -1.88 -0.65
CA GLU A 127 13.82 -1.42 0.76
C GLU A 127 12.44 -1.12 1.35
N TYR A 128 11.48 -0.77 0.48
CA TYR A 128 10.14 -0.33 0.86
C TYR A 128 9.07 -1.24 0.29
N VAL A 129 8.10 -1.59 1.14
CA VAL A 129 6.92 -2.36 0.77
C VAL A 129 5.68 -1.57 1.13
N LEU A 130 4.80 -1.40 0.16
CA LEU A 130 3.53 -0.73 0.36
C LEU A 130 2.44 -1.76 0.64
N VAL A 131 1.80 -1.62 1.81
CA VAL A 131 0.63 -2.40 2.19
C VAL A 131 -0.60 -1.67 1.69
N VAL A 132 -1.35 -2.32 0.81
CA VAL A 132 -2.55 -1.77 0.19
C VAL A 132 -3.72 -2.65 0.58
N ASN A 133 -4.78 -2.03 1.08
CA ASN A 133 -6.02 -2.73 1.36
C ASN A 133 -6.89 -2.72 0.10
N THR A 134 -7.50 -3.86 -0.24
CA THR A 134 -8.31 -4.05 -1.44
C THR A 134 -9.48 -5.01 -1.18
N PHE A 135 -10.49 -5.01 -2.06
CA PHE A 135 -11.59 -5.98 -1.97
C PHE A 135 -11.16 -7.35 -2.51
N SER A 136 -11.32 -8.38 -1.68
CA SER A 136 -10.95 -9.77 -1.99
C SER A 136 -11.74 -10.37 -3.15
N ASP A 137 -12.99 -9.94 -3.29
CA ASP A 137 -13.96 -10.42 -4.28
C ASP A 137 -13.69 -9.89 -5.70
N TYR A 138 -12.79 -8.91 -5.86
CA TYR A 138 -12.54 -8.23 -7.12
C TYR A 138 -11.10 -8.47 -7.58
N GLY A 139 -10.94 -8.62 -8.90
CA GLY A 139 -9.65 -8.75 -9.53
C GLY A 139 -8.75 -7.55 -9.22
N PHE A 140 -7.44 -7.80 -9.21
CA PHE A 140 -6.42 -6.79 -8.90
C PHE A 140 -6.45 -5.58 -9.86
N ASP A 141 -6.91 -5.78 -11.10
CA ASP A 141 -6.83 -4.83 -12.21
C ASP A 141 -8.02 -3.85 -12.31
N GLU A 142 -9.05 -3.97 -11.46
CA GLU A 142 -10.32 -3.41 -11.91
C GLU A 142 -10.48 -1.90 -11.72
N ARG A 143 -10.19 -1.32 -10.53
CA ARG A 143 -10.35 0.14 -10.30
C ARG A 143 -9.50 0.67 -9.14
N ASP A 144 -8.96 1.88 -9.28
CA ASP A 144 -8.34 2.62 -8.17
C ASP A 144 -9.26 2.77 -6.95
N THR A 145 -10.57 2.85 -7.18
CA THR A 145 -11.58 2.93 -6.09
C THR A 145 -11.73 1.65 -5.27
N HIS A 146 -11.12 0.53 -5.68
CA HIS A 146 -11.17 -0.74 -4.94
C HIS A 146 -10.03 -0.87 -3.95
N ARG A 147 -9.10 0.08 -3.91
CA ARG A 147 -7.90 0.01 -3.09
C ARG A 147 -7.53 1.33 -2.44
N TYR A 148 -6.81 1.27 -1.33
CA TYR A 148 -6.13 2.41 -0.74
C TYR A 148 -4.82 1.98 -0.06
N PRO A 149 -3.75 2.80 -0.11
CA PRO A 149 -2.52 2.54 0.63
C PRO A 149 -2.78 2.71 2.13
N GLU A 150 -2.47 1.69 2.92
CA GLU A 150 -2.72 1.65 4.36
C GLU A 150 -1.41 1.89 5.14
N TYR A 151 -0.33 1.20 4.76
CA TYR A 151 0.98 1.33 5.41
C TYR A 151 2.14 1.31 4.42
N LEU A 152 3.22 1.99 4.78
CA LEU A 152 4.53 1.87 4.14
C LEU A 152 5.50 1.22 5.12
N ILE A 153 6.05 0.07 4.75
CA ILE A 153 7.02 -0.67 5.54
C ILE A 153 8.40 -0.43 4.96
N ARG A 154 9.35 -0.06 5.82
CA ARG A 154 10.79 -0.05 5.51
C ARG A 154 11.44 -1.25 6.19
N HIS A 155 12.15 -2.07 5.44
CA HIS A 155 12.80 -3.27 5.95
C HIS A 155 14.24 -3.41 5.44
N GLU A 156 15.03 -4.27 6.07
CA GLU A 156 16.34 -4.61 5.54
C GLU A 156 16.20 -5.29 4.19
N LYS A 157 16.90 -4.76 3.19
CA LYS A 157 17.03 -5.38 1.88
C LYS A 157 17.92 -6.61 2.02
N ASN A 158 17.51 -7.75 1.46
CA ASN A 158 18.40 -8.89 1.36
C ASN A 158 19.61 -8.49 0.51
N ASN A 159 20.80 -8.51 1.11
CA ASN A 159 22.07 -8.45 0.40
C ASN A 159 22.35 -9.82 -0.26
N THR A 160 21.40 -10.36 -1.02
CA THR A 160 21.72 -11.45 -1.94
C THR A 160 22.59 -10.82 -3.02
N ARG A 161 23.85 -11.27 -3.09
CA ARG A 161 24.85 -10.83 -4.07
C ARG A 161 24.23 -10.67 -5.46
N SER A 162 24.67 -9.62 -6.14
CA SER A 162 24.34 -9.10 -7.47
C SER A 162 24.24 -10.08 -8.65
N ASN A 163 24.17 -11.40 -8.45
CA ASN A 163 24.27 -12.39 -9.52
C ASN A 163 22.91 -12.83 -10.10
N ASP A 164 21.79 -12.61 -9.41
CA ASP A 164 20.47 -13.04 -9.92
C ASP A 164 19.73 -11.94 -10.72
N LEU A 165 20.09 -10.66 -10.54
CA LEU A 165 19.49 -9.57 -11.33
C LEU A 165 20.09 -9.47 -12.74
N GLY A 166 21.33 -9.92 -12.95
CA GLY A 166 21.94 -9.99 -14.29
C GLY A 166 21.17 -10.90 -15.23
N TYR A 167 20.64 -12.01 -14.71
CA TYR A 167 19.84 -12.97 -15.49
C TYR A 167 18.46 -12.43 -15.91
N LEU A 168 17.86 -11.55 -15.10
CA LEU A 168 16.52 -11.01 -15.39
C LEU A 168 16.56 -9.89 -16.45
N PHE A 169 17.60 -9.05 -16.46
CA PHE A 169 17.74 -7.99 -17.45
C PHE A 169 18.16 -8.50 -18.83
N ASP A 170 18.90 -9.61 -18.92
CA ASP A 170 19.25 -10.23 -20.20
C ASP A 170 18.04 -10.89 -20.90
N GLN A 171 17.02 -11.33 -20.15
CA GLN A 171 15.77 -11.82 -20.75
C GLN A 171 14.84 -10.71 -21.27
N LEU A 172 15.02 -9.46 -20.84
CA LEU A 172 14.20 -8.32 -21.26
C LEU A 172 14.75 -7.58 -22.49
N LYS A 173 15.92 -7.96 -23.00
CA LYS A 173 16.50 -7.41 -24.26
C LYS A 173 16.16 -8.21 -25.51
N LEU A 174 15.30 -9.22 -25.40
CA LEU A 174 14.90 -10.09 -26.50
C LEU A 174 13.39 -9.96 -26.81
N TYR A 175 12.86 -8.73 -26.95
CA TYR A 175 11.66 -8.44 -27.74
C TYR A 175 11.67 -6.98 -28.21
#